data_AF-G0V9J3-F1
#
_entry.id   AF-G0V9J3-F1
#
_cell.length_a   1.000
_cell.length_b   1.000
_cell.length_c   1.000
_cell.angle_alpha   90.00
_cell.angle_beta   90.00
_cell.angle_gamma   90.00
#
_symmetry.space_group_name_H-M   'P 1'
#
loop_
_entity.id
_entity.type
_entity.pdbx_description
1 polymer ?
#
loop_
_entity_poly.entity_id
_entity_poly.type
_entity_poly.pdbx_seq_one_letter_code
_entity_poly.pdbx_strand_id
1 'polypeptide(L)'
;MKLVNFLKKLRNEQVTIELKNGTTVWGTLQTVSPQMNATLTDVKLSLPHNSSHGVSAGPIAMASVYLTNGETSTDSSSNSNAGRTTSLQYINIRGNTIRQIILPDSLNLDSLLVDEVQLNKLRRTGQVTDDSNKKRKREFGGNAAKRVKRAL
;
A
#
# COMPACT_ATOMS: atom_id res chain seq x y z
N MET A 1 -1.06 -0.73 -14.88
CA MET A 1 -1.05 -0.47 -13.43
C MET A 1 -0.12 -1.46 -12.73
N LYS A 2 0.96 -1.01 -12.08
CA LYS A 2 1.70 -1.86 -11.14
C LYS A 2 1.19 -1.55 -9.74
N LEU A 3 0.70 -2.55 -9.01
CA LEU A 3 0.15 -2.36 -7.65
C LEU A 3 1.17 -1.79 -6.66
N VAL A 4 2.47 -1.99 -6.94
CA VAL A 4 3.55 -1.37 -6.17
C VAL A 4 3.48 0.16 -6.15
N ASN A 5 2.95 0.79 -7.21
CA ASN A 5 2.76 2.24 -7.22
C ASN A 5 1.68 2.69 -6.24
N PHE A 6 0.66 1.87 -6.00
CA PHE A 6 -0.32 2.09 -4.95
C PHE A 6 0.33 1.93 -3.57
N LEU A 7 1.09 0.85 -3.34
CA LEU A 7 1.77 0.61 -2.06
C LEU A 7 2.75 1.73 -1.68
N LYS A 8 3.39 2.37 -2.67
CA LYS A 8 4.25 3.55 -2.45
C LYS A 8 3.51 4.76 -1.89
N LYS A 9 2.20 4.86 -2.07
CA LYS A 9 1.38 5.97 -1.56
C LYS A 9 0.99 5.78 -0.09
N LEU A 10 1.13 4.57 0.47
CA LEU A 10 0.76 4.23 1.85
C LEU A 10 1.82 4.70 2.87
N ARG A 11 2.54 5.78 2.58
CA ARG A 11 3.55 6.33 3.49
C ARG A 11 2.85 6.89 4.72
N ASN A 12 3.42 6.59 5.89
CA ASN A 12 2.90 6.93 7.21
C ASN A 12 1.59 6.21 7.58
N GLU A 13 1.19 5.19 6.83
CA GLU A 13 0.05 4.34 7.19
C GLU A 13 0.51 3.18 8.07
N GLN A 14 -0.32 2.82 9.03
CA GLN A 14 -0.09 1.62 9.86
C GLN A 14 -0.53 0.39 9.08
N VAL A 15 0.34 -0.59 8.93
CA VAL A 15 0.06 -1.80 8.17
C VAL A 15 0.51 -3.03 8.93
N THR A 16 -0.13 -4.16 8.65
CA THR A 16 0.35 -5.46 9.10
C THR A 16 0.84 -6.25 7.89
N ILE A 17 2.13 -6.57 7.86
CA ILE A 17 2.74 -7.36 6.80
C ILE A 17 2.88 -8.79 7.28
N GLU A 18 2.26 -9.72 6.56
CA GLU A 18 2.48 -11.14 6.80
C GLU A 18 3.55 -11.66 5.85
N LEU A 19 4.59 -12.27 6.41
CA LEU A 19 5.69 -12.83 5.66
C LEU A 19 5.41 -14.30 5.29
N LYS A 20 6.12 -14.80 4.29
CA LYS A 20 5.98 -16.19 3.80
C LYS A 20 6.33 -17.26 4.83
N ASN A 21 7.16 -16.93 5.82
CA ASN A 21 7.48 -17.79 6.95
C ASN A 21 6.41 -17.74 8.06
N GLY A 22 5.32 -16.99 7.87
CA GLY A 22 4.21 -16.85 8.81
C GLY A 22 4.41 -15.80 9.92
N THR A 23 5.59 -15.17 10.02
CA THR A 23 5.76 -14.06 10.97
C THR A 23 4.95 -12.84 10.50
N THR A 24 4.30 -12.17 11.43
CA THR A 24 3.58 -10.93 11.17
C THR A 24 4.37 -9.74 11.68
N VAL A 25 4.40 -8.68 10.89
CA VAL A 25 5.10 -7.43 11.17
C VAL A 25 4.09 -6.31 11.16
N TRP A 26 3.73 -5.82 12.33
CA TRP A 26 2.92 -4.61 12.45
C TRP A 26 3.84 -3.40 12.57
N GLY A 27 3.50 -2.28 11.94
CA GLY A 27 4.22 -1.01 12.12
C GLY A 27 3.79 0.07 11.13
N THR A 28 4.47 1.20 11.20
CA THR A 28 4.21 2.35 10.32
C THR A 28 5.07 2.28 9.07
N LEU A 29 4.45 2.27 7.89
CA LEU A 29 5.15 2.15 6.61
C LEU A 29 5.84 3.45 6.21
N GLN A 30 7.16 3.43 6.01
CA GLN A 30 7.93 4.62 5.63
C GLN A 30 8.14 4.73 4.12
N THR A 31 8.62 3.64 3.50
CA THR A 31 8.90 3.61 2.06
C THR A 31 8.70 2.21 1.49
N VAL A 32 8.38 2.15 0.19
CA VAL A 32 8.26 0.91 -0.59
C VAL A 32 9.06 1.04 -1.89
N SER A 33 9.97 0.10 -2.15
CA SER A 33 10.75 0.07 -3.39
C SER A 33 9.93 -0.51 -4.56
N PRO A 34 10.35 -0.32 -5.83
CA PRO A 34 9.73 -1.00 -6.97
C PRO A 34 9.70 -2.54 -6.87
N GLN A 35 10.63 -3.13 -6.10
CA GLN A 35 10.73 -4.56 -5.82
C GLN A 35 9.96 -4.97 -4.55
N MET A 36 9.13 -4.08 -4.00
CA MET A 36 8.39 -4.24 -2.74
C MET A 36 9.25 -4.40 -1.49
N ASN A 37 10.49 -3.91 -1.49
CA ASN A 37 11.21 -3.79 -0.22
C ASN A 37 10.51 -2.72 0.62
N ALA A 38 10.19 -3.04 1.86
CA ALA A 38 9.40 -2.20 2.75
C ALA A 38 10.24 -1.79 3.96
N THR A 39 10.25 -0.50 4.24
CA THR A 39 10.84 0.05 5.47
C THR A 39 9.73 0.43 6.42
N LEU A 40 9.77 -0.07 7.64
CA LEU A 40 8.78 0.24 8.69
C LEU A 40 9.47 0.79 9.94
N THR A 41 8.77 1.65 10.66
CA THR A 41 9.13 2.15 11.99
C THR A 41 8.07 1.77 13.01
N ASP A 42 8.43 1.82 14.30
CA ASP A 42 7.54 1.49 15.43
C ASP A 42 6.92 0.10 15.25
N VAL A 43 7.82 -0.88 15.15
CA VAL A 43 7.51 -2.22 14.65
C VAL A 43 7.24 -3.16 15.81
N LYS A 44 6.17 -3.94 15.69
CA LYS A 44 5.89 -5.10 16.53
C LYS A 44 5.93 -6.36 15.66
N LEU A 45 6.94 -7.18 15.88
CA LEU A 45 7.05 -8.51 15.29
C LEU A 45 6.25 -9.52 16.12
N SER A 46 5.52 -10.41 15.47
CA SER A 46 4.87 -11.54 16.13
C SER A 46 5.13 -12.83 15.36
N LEU A 47 5.30 -13.91 16.12
CA LEU A 47 5.52 -15.25 15.58
C LEU A 47 4.21 -15.83 15.03
N PRO A 48 4.29 -16.72 14.02
CA PRO A 48 3.10 -17.36 13.45
C PRO A 48 2.29 -18.08 14.54
N HIS A 49 1.01 -17.75 14.63
CA HIS A 49 0.06 -18.58 15.39
C HIS A 49 -0.40 -19.72 14.45
N ASN A 50 -0.01 -20.95 14.74
CA ASN A 50 -0.66 -22.11 14.15
C ASN A 50 -1.55 -22.73 15.22
N SER A 51 -2.81 -22.29 15.25
CA SER A 51 -3.86 -22.80 16.16
C SER A 51 -4.48 -24.11 15.68
N SER A 52 -3.78 -24.89 14.85
CA SER A 52 -4.21 -26.24 14.49
C SER A 52 -3.02 -27.19 14.51
N HIS A 53 -3.10 -28.18 15.41
CA HIS A 53 -2.19 -29.32 15.54
C HIS A 53 -0.70 -29.02 15.76
N GLY A 54 -0.27 -28.94 17.03
CA GLY A 54 0.98 -29.52 17.55
C GLY A 54 2.33 -29.20 16.88
N VAL A 55 2.38 -28.35 15.87
CA VAL A 55 3.57 -27.99 15.12
C VAL A 55 3.96 -26.61 15.63
N SER A 56 4.92 -26.60 16.55
CA SER A 56 5.64 -25.39 16.96
C SER A 56 6.00 -24.57 15.71
N ALA A 57 5.84 -23.24 15.77
CA ALA A 57 6.29 -22.34 14.72
C ALA A 57 7.63 -22.81 14.14
N GLY A 58 7.71 -22.89 12.81
CA GLY A 58 8.85 -23.53 12.14
C GLY A 58 10.18 -23.00 12.70
N PRO A 59 11.20 -23.85 12.93
CA PRO A 59 12.43 -23.48 13.61
C PRO A 59 13.08 -22.20 13.07
N ILE A 60 12.97 -21.98 11.76
CA ILE A 60 13.47 -20.80 11.05
C ILE A 60 12.79 -19.51 11.51
N ALA A 61 11.46 -19.51 11.68
CA ALA A 61 10.72 -18.33 12.13
C ALA A 61 11.07 -17.98 13.58
N MET A 62 11.15 -18.99 14.46
CA MET A 62 11.56 -18.80 15.86
C MET A 62 12.98 -18.26 15.97
N ALA A 63 13.93 -18.85 15.24
CA ALA A 63 15.32 -18.39 15.21
C ALA A 63 15.41 -16.94 14.70
N SER A 64 14.68 -16.59 13.63
CA SER A 64 14.73 -15.25 13.07
C SER A 64 14.31 -14.16 14.06
N VAL A 65 13.28 -14.40 14.88
CA VAL A 65 12.81 -13.45 15.90
C VAL A 65 13.74 -13.42 17.12
N TYR A 66 14.35 -14.54 17.51
CA TYR A 66 15.37 -14.53 18.57
C TYR A 66 16.62 -13.74 18.17
N LEU A 67 17.02 -13.79 16.90
CA LEU A 67 18.18 -13.08 16.37
C LEU A 67 17.94 -11.57 16.18
N THR A 68 16.70 -11.07 16.27
CA THR A 68 16.46 -9.62 16.16
C THR A 68 16.85 -8.85 17.42
N ASN A 69 17.30 -9.51 18.50
CA ASN A 69 17.75 -8.93 19.77
C ASN A 69 16.80 -7.87 20.39
N GLY A 70 15.55 -7.79 19.92
CA GLY A 70 14.58 -6.81 20.38
C GLY A 70 14.02 -7.21 21.74
N GLU A 71 13.49 -6.22 22.46
CA GLU A 71 12.85 -6.47 23.74
C GLU A 71 11.65 -7.41 23.57
N THR A 72 11.74 -8.60 24.17
CA THR A 72 10.65 -9.56 24.17
C THR A 72 9.66 -9.19 25.25
N SER A 73 8.54 -8.59 24.85
CA SER A 73 7.40 -8.40 25.74
C SER A 73 6.68 -9.75 25.85
N THR A 74 6.76 -10.38 27.02
CA THR A 74 5.86 -11.48 27.37
C THR A 74 4.64 -10.84 28.02
N ASP A 75 3.56 -10.65 27.25
CA ASP A 75 2.30 -10.15 27.80
C ASP A 75 1.76 -11.22 28.77
N SER A 76 1.97 -11.00 30.07
CA SER A 76 1.57 -11.87 31.19
C SER A 76 0.07 -11.74 31.55
N SER A 77 -0.75 -11.22 30.64
CA SER A 77 -2.16 -10.92 30.84
C SER A 77 -3.06 -12.14 30.61
N SER A 78 -3.02 -13.14 31.49
CA SER A 78 -4.08 -14.16 31.76
C SER A 78 -4.72 -14.94 30.60
N ASN A 79 -4.29 -14.76 29.35
CA ASN A 79 -4.93 -15.32 28.16
C ASN A 79 -3.89 -16.17 27.43
N SER A 80 -4.08 -17.49 27.46
CA SER A 80 -3.16 -18.53 26.98
C SER A 80 -2.85 -18.52 25.47
N ASN A 81 -3.23 -17.46 24.76
CA ASN A 81 -3.01 -17.23 23.33
C ASN A 81 -2.00 -16.11 23.04
N ALA A 82 -1.23 -15.66 24.04
CA ALA A 82 -0.22 -14.61 23.88
C ALA A 82 0.93 -15.10 22.97
N GLY A 83 0.79 -14.85 21.67
CA GLY A 83 1.87 -15.05 20.70
C GLY A 83 3.06 -14.17 21.09
N ARG A 84 4.27 -14.76 21.15
CA ARG A 84 5.47 -14.02 21.55
C ARG A 84 5.74 -12.89 20.56
N THR A 85 5.84 -11.68 21.09
CA THR A 85 6.10 -10.47 20.29
C THR A 85 7.41 -9.79 20.66
N THR A 86 8.00 -9.13 19.68
CA THR A 86 9.26 -8.38 19.82
C THR A 86 9.07 -6.99 19.25
N SER A 87 9.34 -5.96 20.07
CA SER A 87 9.32 -4.57 19.62
C SER A 87 10.66 -4.19 18.99
N LEU A 88 10.60 -3.39 17.92
CA LEU A 88 11.76 -2.82 17.23
C LEU A 88 11.42 -1.40 16.79
N GLN A 89 12.39 -0.49 16.86
CA GLN A 89 12.18 0.88 16.37
C GLN A 89 12.10 0.94 14.83
N TYR A 90 12.86 0.09 14.14
CA TYR A 90 13.04 0.12 12.69
C TYR A 90 13.25 -1.29 12.13
N ILE A 91 12.67 -1.59 10.97
CA ILE A 91 12.94 -2.83 10.22
C ILE A 91 12.94 -2.57 8.70
N ASN A 92 13.75 -3.34 7.98
CA ASN A 92 13.72 -3.38 6.52
C ASN A 92 13.40 -4.80 6.05
N ILE A 93 12.34 -4.92 5.26
CA ILE A 93 11.81 -6.20 4.78
C ILE A 93 12.06 -6.29 3.29
N ARG A 94 12.63 -7.41 2.84
CA ARG A 94 12.83 -7.69 1.41
C ARG A 94 11.51 -8.09 0.75
N GLY A 95 11.18 -7.51 -0.40
CA GLY A 95 9.85 -7.68 -0.99
C GLY A 95 9.47 -9.10 -1.41
N ASN A 96 10.46 -9.98 -1.65
CA ASN A 96 10.21 -11.38 -1.96
C ASN A 96 9.77 -12.23 -0.76
N THR A 97 9.97 -11.74 0.49
CA THR A 97 9.53 -12.43 1.71
C THR A 97 8.10 -12.07 2.10
N ILE A 98 7.54 -11.01 1.52
CA ILE A 98 6.17 -10.56 1.79
C ILE A 98 5.17 -11.52 1.13
N ARG A 99 4.18 -11.96 1.91
CA ARG A 99 3.04 -12.77 1.43
C ARG A 99 1.84 -11.88 1.15
N GLN A 100 1.46 -11.05 2.12
CA GLN A 100 0.36 -10.09 1.98
C GLN A 100 0.55 -8.89 2.92
N ILE A 101 -0.13 -7.79 2.62
CA ILE A 101 -0.17 -6.58 3.44
C ILE A 101 -1.62 -6.31 3.78
N ILE A 102 -1.92 -6.29 5.08
CA ILE A 102 -3.22 -5.90 5.63
C ILE A 102 -3.21 -4.38 5.74
N LEU A 103 -4.18 -3.76 5.09
CA LEU A 103 -4.35 -2.30 5.02
C LEU A 103 -5.27 -1.81 6.14
N PRO A 104 -5.17 -0.52 6.53
CA PRO A 104 -6.17 0.11 7.39
C PRO A 104 -7.58 0.03 6.79
N ASP A 105 -8.58 -0.21 7.62
CA ASP A 105 -9.99 -0.28 7.20
C ASP A 105 -10.51 1.08 6.69
N SER A 106 -9.96 2.19 7.19
CA SER A 106 -10.39 3.56 6.84
C SER A 106 -9.68 4.13 5.59
N LEU A 107 -9.00 3.30 4.81
CA LEU A 107 -8.21 3.76 3.67
C LEU A 107 -9.08 4.04 2.44
N ASN A 108 -9.00 5.25 1.88
CA ASN A 108 -9.71 5.63 0.67
C ASN A 108 -9.09 5.02 -0.60
N LEU A 109 -9.41 3.75 -0.88
CA LEU A 109 -8.86 3.00 -2.01
C LEU A 109 -9.12 3.67 -3.37
N ASP A 110 -10.29 4.25 -3.57
CA ASP A 110 -10.67 4.88 -4.84
C ASP A 110 -9.71 5.99 -5.26
N SER A 111 -9.29 6.83 -4.31
CA SER A 111 -8.33 7.90 -4.58
C SER A 111 -6.92 7.36 -4.80
N LEU A 112 -6.52 6.31 -4.06
CA LEU A 112 -5.15 5.81 -4.06
C LEU A 112 -4.85 4.90 -5.25
N LEU A 113 -5.85 4.18 -5.75
CA LEU A 113 -5.71 3.30 -6.92
C LEU A 113 -5.58 4.05 -8.25
N VAL A 114 -5.87 5.37 -8.28
CA VAL A 114 -5.67 6.19 -9.48
C VAL A 114 -4.17 6.31 -9.80
N ASP A 115 -3.77 5.86 -10.99
CA ASP A 115 -2.41 6.07 -11.49
C ASP A 115 -2.38 7.32 -12.35
N GLU A 116 -1.76 8.36 -11.81
CA GLU A 116 -1.59 9.64 -12.49
C GLU A 116 -0.90 9.50 -13.83
N VAL A 117 0.00 8.51 -13.99
CA VAL A 117 0.70 8.28 -15.26
C VAL A 117 -0.27 7.80 -16.33
N GLN A 118 -1.17 6.88 -15.98
CA GLN A 118 -2.21 6.41 -16.91
C GLN A 118 -3.25 7.49 -17.17
N LEU A 119 -3.68 8.21 -16.13
CA LEU A 119 -4.61 9.32 -16.26
C LEU A 119 -4.07 10.41 -17.19
N ASN A 120 -2.80 10.78 -17.03
CA ASN A 120 -2.13 11.77 -17.87
C ASN A 120 -1.98 11.30 -19.32
N LYS A 121 -1.77 10.00 -19.57
CA LYS A 121 -1.77 9.44 -20.92
C LYS A 121 -3.16 9.56 -21.57
N LEU A 122 -4.20 9.17 -20.84
CA LEU A 122 -5.58 9.21 -21.34
C LEU A 122 -6.04 10.64 -21.63
N ARG A 123 -5.68 11.60 -20.77
CA ARG A 123 -5.89 13.04 -21.00
C ARG A 123 -5.19 13.54 -22.26
N ARG A 124 -3.93 13.15 -22.49
CA ARG A 124 -3.19 13.50 -23.71
C ARG A 124 -3.81 12.92 -24.98
N THR A 125 -4.39 11.72 -24.90
CA THR A 125 -5.11 11.09 -26.01
C THR A 125 -6.54 11.58 -26.20
N GLY A 126 -7.03 12.51 -25.35
CA GLY A 126 -8.40 13.02 -25.41
C GLY A 126 -9.48 12.03 -24.97
N GLN A 127 -9.11 10.89 -24.40
CA GLN A 127 -10.03 9.86 -23.91
C GLN A 127 -10.62 10.17 -22.53
N VAL A 128 -10.03 11.13 -21.81
CA VAL A 128 -10.54 11.66 -20.54
C VAL A 128 -10.76 13.16 -20.72
N THR A 129 -12.02 13.58 -20.66
CA THR A 129 -12.40 14.98 -20.73
C THR A 129 -12.75 15.49 -19.33
N ASP A 130 -11.99 16.46 -18.82
CA ASP A 130 -12.31 17.24 -17.62
C ASP A 130 -13.45 18.22 -17.94
N ASP A 131 -14.64 17.70 -18.23
CA ASP A 131 -15.68 18.51 -18.87
C ASP A 131 -16.91 18.72 -18.00
N SER A 132 -16.69 19.39 -16.87
CA SER A 132 -17.71 20.26 -16.29
C SER A 132 -17.96 21.52 -17.16
N ASN A 133 -17.05 21.86 -18.09
CA ASN A 133 -17.17 23.04 -18.96
C ASN A 133 -17.63 22.79 -20.41
N LYS A 134 -17.45 21.60 -21.02
CA LYS A 134 -17.96 21.34 -22.39
C LYS A 134 -19.48 21.24 -22.51
N LYS A 135 -20.23 21.11 -21.40
CA LYS A 135 -21.69 21.33 -21.43
C LYS A 135 -22.08 22.78 -21.78
N ARG A 136 -21.17 23.76 -21.66
CA ARG A 136 -21.43 25.15 -22.09
C ARG A 136 -21.12 25.41 -23.57
N LYS A 137 -20.59 24.42 -24.31
CA LYS A 137 -20.31 24.52 -25.74
C LYS A 137 -21.03 23.44 -26.54
N ARG A 138 -22.26 23.10 -26.16
CA ARG A 138 -23.20 22.53 -27.14
C ARG A 138 -23.80 23.68 -27.93
N GLU A 139 -23.23 23.87 -29.12
CA GLU A 139 -23.94 24.29 -30.33
C GLU A 139 -25.15 25.22 -30.12
N PHE A 140 -24.89 26.53 -30.04
CA PHE A 140 -25.82 27.49 -30.66
C PHE A 140 -25.35 27.69 -32.10
N GLY A 141 -25.71 26.73 -32.95
CA GLY A 141 -25.62 26.86 -34.39
C GLY A 141 -26.54 27.99 -34.85
N GLY A 142 -25.97 29.18 -35.04
CA GLY A 142 -26.64 30.33 -35.61
C GLY A 142 -25.67 31.10 -36.50
N ASN A 143 -25.58 30.68 -37.78
CA ASN A 143 -25.12 31.45 -38.94
C ASN A 143 -24.17 32.64 -38.67
N ALA A 144 -22.89 32.39 -38.44
CA ALA A 144 -21.86 33.41 -38.66
C ALA A 144 -21.47 33.41 -40.15
N ALA A 145 -22.17 34.25 -40.92
CA ALA A 145 -21.94 34.45 -42.34
C ALA A 145 -20.45 34.64 -42.67
N LYS A 146 -19.98 33.90 -43.68
CA LYS A 146 -18.66 34.05 -44.29
C LYS A 146 -18.49 35.51 -44.76
N ARG A 147 -17.74 36.33 -44.02
CA ARG A 147 -17.30 37.65 -44.48
C ARG A 147 -16.33 37.46 -45.65
N VAL A 148 -16.84 37.70 -46.86
CA VAL A 148 -16.03 37.82 -48.08
C VAL A 148 -15.13 39.05 -47.93
N LYS A 149 -13.82 38.86 -47.89
CA LYS A 149 -12.84 39.94 -48.03
C LYS A 149 -12.92 40.46 -49.46
N ARG A 150 -13.47 41.66 -49.65
CA ARG A 150 -13.30 42.40 -50.90
C ARG A 150 -11.93 43.08 -50.86
N ALA A 151 -11.10 42.78 -51.86
CA ALA A 151 -9.85 43.47 -52.13
C ALA A 151 -10.15 44.86 -52.71
N LEU A 152 -9.33 45.84 -52.31
CA LEU A 152 -9.07 47.10 -52.99
C LEU A 152 -7.55 47.25 -53.03
#